data_AF-A0A3B0V4C2-F1
#
_entry.id   AF-A0A3B0V4C2-F1
#
_cell.length_a   1.000
_cell.length_b   1.000
_cell.length_c   1.000
_cell.angle_alpha   90.00
_cell.angle_beta   90.00
_cell.angle_gamma   90.00
#
_symmetry.space_group_name_H-M   'P 1'
#
loop_
_entity.id
_entity.type
_entity.pdbx_description
1 polymer ?
#
loop_
_entity_poly.entity_id
_entity_poly.type
_entity_poly.pdbx_seq_one_letter_code
_entity_poly.pdbx_strand_id
1 'polypeptide(L)'
;MLNCDYSMKSITLKKVHSFSAVEDMLHNIIFRGLYNSTGKNIFPYKNAHISLTKVYPQEYLGTSPTIHSGRKREPLFTPQPTIYENQSAIIEQVDSFLLEHDIKMSDLHNAIEYTWEGRGTFHILPPVIEKHTYQMKNGYLDISQLLKRFKNAYIKDALGNMHTLSNRYLRSFYIDEVSSIEHLDVFNSNVPILNYGLGHNGDFTFYIVCDGAHRLDYVLEKIKEPMTVLLVEPKKDAPLLYPYYALPVPFRPSIRLSSKRSEKMYRKLERDKIHLLNDFIKKILHYDWEAGGLSVSKLRSNVDIY
;
A
#
# COMPACT_ATOMS: atom_id res chain seq x y z
N MET A 1 -33.21 10.12 32.76
CA MET A 1 -32.94 10.27 31.30
C MET A 1 -31.57 10.90 31.18
N LEU A 2 -30.57 10.12 30.78
CA LEU A 2 -29.23 10.62 30.48
C LEU A 2 -29.27 11.17 29.05
N ASN A 3 -29.30 12.49 28.89
CA ASN A 3 -29.00 13.14 27.62
C ASN A 3 -27.50 12.95 27.36
N CYS A 4 -27.16 11.89 26.63
CA CYS A 4 -25.87 11.80 25.96
C CYS A 4 -25.94 12.63 24.69
N ASP A 5 -25.64 13.92 24.79
CA ASP A 5 -25.22 14.73 23.64
C ASP A 5 -23.88 14.16 23.14
N TYR A 6 -23.94 13.11 22.32
CA TYR A 6 -22.87 12.82 21.38
C TYR A 6 -22.94 13.91 20.30
N SER A 7 -22.39 15.08 20.59
CA SER A 7 -21.96 16.00 19.55
C SER A 7 -21.08 15.17 18.60
N MET A 8 -21.60 14.88 17.40
CA MET A 8 -20.81 14.25 16.36
C MET A 8 -19.68 15.22 16.05
N LYS A 9 -18.45 14.82 16.40
CA LYS A 9 -17.23 15.59 16.14
C LYS A 9 -17.23 16.03 14.68
N SER A 10 -17.26 17.34 14.47
CA SER A 10 -17.49 17.91 13.15
C SER A 10 -16.32 17.60 12.20
N ILE A 11 -16.66 17.26 10.95
CA ILE A 11 -15.71 17.17 9.83
C ILE A 11 -15.92 18.43 8.99
N THR A 12 -14.83 19.08 8.58
CA THR A 12 -14.90 20.33 7.82
C THR A 12 -14.01 20.26 6.60
N LEU A 13 -14.58 20.54 5.43
CA LEU A 13 -13.85 20.67 4.17
C LEU A 13 -12.84 21.84 4.27
N LYS A 14 -11.59 21.58 3.88
CA LYS A 14 -10.53 22.59 3.78
C LYS A 14 -10.22 22.94 2.34
N LYS A 15 -9.94 21.93 1.51
CA LYS A 15 -9.52 22.14 0.13
C LYS A 15 -9.80 20.93 -0.74
N VAL A 16 -10.16 21.19 -1.99
CA VAL A 16 -10.21 20.17 -3.04
C VAL A 16 -8.98 20.34 -3.92
N HIS A 17 -8.15 19.30 -4.01
CA HIS A 17 -6.96 19.26 -4.83
C HIS A 17 -7.27 18.55 -6.13
N SER A 18 -7.01 19.21 -7.26
CA SER A 18 -7.24 18.65 -8.59
C SER A 18 -6.44 17.37 -8.82
N PHE A 19 -6.86 16.54 -9.77
CA PHE A 19 -6.11 15.33 -10.14
C PHE A 19 -4.63 15.61 -10.45
N SER A 20 -4.31 16.67 -11.20
CA SER A 20 -2.90 17.06 -11.47
C SER A 20 -2.13 17.39 -10.19
N ALA A 21 -2.75 18.05 -9.21
CA ALA A 21 -2.10 18.30 -7.92
C ALA A 21 -1.88 16.99 -7.14
N VAL A 22 -2.80 16.02 -7.25
CA VAL A 22 -2.62 14.69 -6.67
C VAL A 22 -1.47 13.94 -7.34
N GLU A 23 -1.36 13.99 -8.66
CA GLU A 23 -0.22 13.40 -9.39
C GLU A 23 1.11 13.99 -8.91
N ASP A 24 1.18 15.33 -8.79
CA ASP A 24 2.37 16.02 -8.29
C ASP A 24 2.70 15.59 -6.85
N MET A 25 1.70 15.49 -5.97
CA MET A 25 1.90 14.99 -4.60
C MET A 25 2.45 13.56 -4.60
N LEU A 26 1.89 12.68 -5.42
CA LEU A 26 2.33 11.28 -5.53
C LEU A 26 3.76 11.17 -6.08
N HIS A 27 4.14 11.97 -7.08
CA HIS A 27 5.51 11.99 -7.61
C HIS A 27 6.55 12.48 -6.58
N ASN A 28 6.11 13.27 -5.59
CA ASN A 28 6.94 13.79 -4.52
C ASN A 28 6.97 12.91 -3.26
N ILE A 29 6.22 11.81 -3.22
CA ILE A 29 6.33 10.83 -2.14
C ILE A 29 7.77 10.32 -2.06
N ILE A 30 8.25 10.13 -0.84
CA ILE A 30 9.57 9.58 -0.59
C ILE A 30 9.44 8.14 -0.14
N PHE A 31 10.34 7.27 -0.59
CA PHE A 31 10.53 5.96 -0.03
C PHE A 31 11.47 6.07 1.17
N ARG A 32 10.90 6.17 2.37
CA ARG A 32 11.66 6.27 3.63
C ARG A 32 12.58 5.05 3.77
N GLY A 33 13.78 5.28 4.30
CA GLY A 33 14.79 4.25 4.49
C GLY A 33 15.50 3.79 3.21
N LEU A 34 15.10 4.30 2.03
CA LEU A 34 15.70 3.96 0.76
C LEU A 34 16.39 5.16 0.10
N TYR A 35 17.64 4.97 -0.27
CA TYR A 35 18.52 6.01 -0.78
C TYR A 35 19.15 5.60 -2.10
N ASN A 36 19.57 6.57 -2.90
CA ASN A 36 20.43 6.32 -4.05
C ASN A 36 21.91 6.17 -3.62
N SER A 37 22.80 5.93 -4.58
CA SER A 37 24.25 5.80 -4.34
C SER A 37 24.91 7.04 -3.74
N THR A 38 24.26 8.20 -3.82
CA THR A 38 24.73 9.47 -3.22
C THR A 38 24.11 9.76 -1.85
N GLY A 39 23.32 8.83 -1.29
CA GLY A 39 22.64 9.01 -0.01
C GLY A 39 21.38 9.89 -0.06
N LYS A 40 20.89 10.26 -1.25
CA LYS A 40 19.65 11.05 -1.41
C LYS A 40 18.43 10.13 -1.44
N ASN A 41 17.31 10.64 -0.95
CA ASN A 41 16.01 9.96 -0.95
C ASN A 41 15.57 9.52 -2.35
N ILE A 42 14.92 8.36 -2.40
CA ILE A 42 14.29 7.83 -3.61
C ILE A 42 12.80 8.18 -3.64
N PHE A 43 12.32 8.51 -4.83
CA PHE A 43 10.92 8.85 -5.10
C PHE A 43 10.28 7.70 -5.90
N PRO A 44 9.43 6.85 -5.29
CA PRO A 44 9.00 5.59 -5.89
C PRO A 44 8.11 5.80 -7.12
N TYR A 45 7.41 6.93 -7.21
CA TYR A 45 6.51 7.25 -8.32
C TYR A 45 7.05 8.29 -9.29
N LYS A 46 8.28 8.80 -9.11
CA LYS A 46 8.84 9.88 -9.95
C LYS A 46 8.70 9.67 -11.46
N ASN A 47 8.81 8.42 -11.91
CA ASN A 47 8.71 8.05 -13.32
C ASN A 47 7.47 7.22 -13.65
N ALA A 48 6.50 7.13 -12.73
CA ALA A 48 5.28 6.38 -12.94
C ALA A 48 4.29 7.16 -13.82
N HIS A 49 3.47 6.44 -14.58
CA HIS A 49 2.24 6.94 -15.16
C HIS A 49 1.13 6.75 -14.13
N ILE A 50 0.40 7.81 -13.81
CA ILE A 50 -0.72 7.80 -12.88
C ILE A 50 -1.96 8.11 -13.70
N SER A 51 -3.02 7.32 -13.52
CA SER A 51 -4.28 7.50 -14.24
C SER A 51 -5.46 7.13 -13.34
N LEU A 52 -6.65 7.59 -13.71
CA LEU A 52 -7.88 7.17 -13.06
C LEU A 52 -8.48 5.97 -13.80
N THR A 53 -8.94 4.98 -13.04
CA THR A 53 -9.68 3.83 -13.58
C THR A 53 -10.78 3.39 -12.60
N LYS A 54 -11.49 2.31 -12.92
CA LYS A 54 -12.57 1.76 -12.10
C LYS A 54 -12.21 0.38 -11.54
N VAL A 55 -12.56 0.15 -10.28
CA VAL A 55 -12.66 -1.17 -9.66
C VAL A 55 -14.12 -1.56 -9.55
N TYR A 56 -14.45 -2.78 -9.91
CA TYR A 56 -15.78 -3.35 -9.85
C TYR A 56 -15.90 -4.32 -8.67
N PRO A 57 -17.08 -4.38 -8.02
CA PRO A 57 -17.37 -5.37 -6.99
C PRO A 57 -17.14 -6.81 -7.47
N GLN A 58 -17.02 -7.74 -6.53
CA GLN A 58 -16.98 -9.17 -6.85
C GLN A 58 -18.28 -9.60 -7.56
N GLU A 59 -18.14 -10.34 -8.66
CA GLU A 59 -19.31 -10.86 -9.40
C GLU A 59 -19.95 -12.06 -8.68
N TYR A 60 -19.15 -12.84 -7.95
CA TYR A 60 -19.58 -14.03 -7.24
C TYR A 60 -18.89 -14.14 -5.88
N LEU A 61 -19.54 -14.83 -4.95
CA LEU A 61 -19.00 -15.05 -3.62
C LEU A 61 -17.69 -15.85 -3.69
N GLY A 62 -16.60 -15.28 -3.16
CA GLY A 62 -15.29 -15.92 -3.12
C GLY A 62 -14.36 -15.56 -4.28
N THR A 63 -14.81 -14.76 -5.25
CA THR A 63 -13.92 -14.14 -6.24
C THR A 63 -13.34 -12.82 -5.71
N SER A 64 -12.30 -12.30 -6.36
CA SER A 64 -11.73 -11.00 -6.01
C SER A 64 -12.42 -9.89 -6.81
N PRO A 65 -12.56 -8.67 -6.26
CA PRO A 65 -12.89 -7.50 -7.06
C PRO A 65 -11.96 -7.36 -8.25
N THR A 66 -12.43 -6.69 -9.31
CA THR A 66 -11.65 -6.56 -10.55
C THR A 66 -11.38 -5.10 -10.89
N ILE A 67 -10.17 -4.83 -11.38
CA ILE A 67 -9.77 -3.51 -11.89
C ILE A 67 -9.85 -3.48 -13.40
N HIS A 68 -10.33 -2.37 -13.97
CA HIS A 68 -10.27 -2.13 -15.40
C HIS A 68 -8.85 -1.70 -15.82
N SER A 69 -8.24 -2.45 -16.73
CA SER A 69 -6.93 -2.15 -17.29
C SER A 69 -6.97 -2.35 -18.80
N GLY A 70 -6.84 -1.25 -19.55
CA GLY A 70 -6.99 -1.25 -21.01
C GLY A 70 -8.38 -1.73 -21.43
N ARG A 71 -8.48 -2.91 -22.04
CA ARG A 71 -9.75 -3.53 -22.48
C ARG A 71 -10.18 -4.73 -21.62
N LYS A 72 -9.45 -5.02 -20.54
CA LYS A 72 -9.66 -6.22 -19.71
C LYS A 72 -10.00 -5.85 -18.28
N ARG A 73 -10.65 -6.78 -17.59
CA ARG A 73 -10.82 -6.78 -16.14
C ARG A 73 -9.82 -7.77 -15.55
N GLU A 74 -9.06 -7.32 -14.56
CA GLU A 74 -8.01 -8.09 -13.92
C GLU A 74 -8.30 -8.23 -12.42
N PRO A 75 -7.94 -9.35 -11.78
CA PRO A 75 -8.17 -9.55 -10.35
C PRO A 75 -7.34 -8.57 -9.51
N LEU A 76 -7.95 -8.08 -8.42
CA LEU A 76 -7.31 -7.18 -7.47
C LEU A 76 -6.69 -7.95 -6.30
N PHE A 77 -5.52 -7.50 -5.87
CA PHE A 77 -4.76 -8.04 -4.76
C PHE A 77 -4.62 -6.99 -3.65
N THR A 78 -4.35 -7.44 -2.43
CA THR A 78 -4.09 -6.59 -1.27
C THR A 78 -2.89 -7.13 -0.50
N PRO A 79 -2.13 -6.29 0.22
CA PRO A 79 -1.16 -6.73 1.21
C PRO A 79 -1.77 -6.90 2.61
N GLN A 80 -3.02 -6.49 2.80
CA GLN A 80 -3.76 -6.59 4.05
C GLN A 80 -4.98 -7.45 3.76
N PRO A 81 -4.91 -8.77 3.97
CA PRO A 81 -6.07 -9.64 3.76
C PRO A 81 -7.19 -9.37 4.76
N THR A 82 -6.86 -8.76 5.90
CA THR A 82 -7.77 -8.44 6.99
C THR A 82 -8.35 -7.04 6.84
N ILE A 83 -9.68 -6.92 6.91
CA ILE A 83 -10.41 -5.66 6.98
C ILE A 83 -11.00 -5.47 8.37
N TYR A 84 -10.84 -4.27 8.95
CA TYR A 84 -11.38 -3.97 10.26
C TYR A 84 -12.67 -3.15 10.21
N GLU A 85 -13.70 -3.63 10.90
CA GLU A 85 -15.03 -3.00 10.94
C GLU A 85 -14.98 -1.57 11.49
N ASN A 86 -14.13 -1.32 12.50
CA ASN A 86 -13.96 0.02 13.05
C ASN A 86 -13.40 1.02 12.02
N GLN A 87 -12.59 0.57 11.06
CA GLN A 87 -12.11 1.42 9.97
C GLN A 87 -13.22 1.66 8.95
N SER A 88 -14.03 0.65 8.62
CA SER A 88 -15.19 0.81 7.74
C SER A 88 -16.21 1.80 8.33
N ALA A 89 -16.44 1.79 9.65
CA ALA A 89 -17.31 2.76 10.33
C ALA A 89 -16.74 4.20 10.30
N ILE A 90 -15.42 4.36 10.35
CA ILE A 90 -14.77 5.67 10.15
C ILE A 90 -14.98 6.16 8.72
N ILE A 91 -14.82 5.26 7.73
CA ILE A 91 -14.99 5.59 6.32
C ILE A 91 -16.43 6.00 6.02
N GLU A 92 -17.41 5.34 6.64
CA GLU A 92 -18.83 5.68 6.52
C GLU A 92 -19.16 7.10 7.02
N GLN A 93 -18.50 7.56 8.10
CA GLN A 93 -18.63 8.95 8.56
C GLN A 93 -18.00 9.93 7.57
N VAL A 94 -16.86 9.57 6.99
CA VAL A 94 -16.22 10.40 5.94
C VAL A 94 -17.10 10.43 4.69
N ASP A 95 -17.70 9.33 4.27
CA ASP A 95 -18.63 9.28 3.13
C ASP A 95 -19.85 10.18 3.37
N SER A 96 -20.46 10.12 4.55
CA SER A 96 -21.57 11.00 4.93
C SER A 96 -21.18 12.48 4.80
N PHE A 97 -20.00 12.85 5.30
CA PHE A 97 -19.44 14.21 5.13
C PHE A 97 -19.22 14.57 3.66
N LEU A 98 -18.69 13.66 2.84
CA LEU A 98 -18.47 13.93 1.42
C LEU A 98 -19.80 14.16 0.69
N LEU A 99 -20.85 13.40 1.03
CA LEU A 99 -22.19 13.55 0.45
C LEU A 99 -22.84 14.90 0.79
N GLU A 100 -22.58 15.47 1.97
CA GLU A 100 -23.01 16.84 2.33
C GLU A 100 -22.40 17.92 1.41
N HIS A 101 -21.32 17.57 0.70
CA HIS A 101 -20.63 18.42 -0.27
C HIS A 101 -20.83 17.95 -1.72
N ASP A 102 -21.83 17.10 -2.00
CA ASP A 102 -22.11 16.51 -3.31
C ASP A 102 -20.94 15.69 -3.90
N ILE A 103 -20.07 15.16 -3.04
CA ILE A 103 -18.94 14.31 -3.42
C ILE A 103 -19.26 12.86 -3.04
N LYS A 104 -19.12 11.93 -3.99
CA LYS A 104 -19.31 10.51 -3.74
C LYS A 104 -17.98 9.81 -3.50
N MET A 105 -17.87 9.02 -2.43
CA MET A 105 -16.69 8.18 -2.18
C MET A 105 -16.40 7.21 -3.34
N SER A 106 -17.46 6.68 -3.99
CA SER A 106 -17.33 5.78 -5.15
C SER A 106 -16.81 6.48 -6.40
N ASP A 107 -16.92 7.81 -6.50
CA ASP A 107 -16.55 8.59 -7.68
C ASP A 107 -15.58 9.72 -7.35
N LEU A 108 -14.61 9.42 -6.50
CA LEU A 108 -13.59 10.38 -6.13
C LEU A 108 -12.57 10.52 -7.26
N HIS A 109 -12.45 11.72 -7.86
CA HIS A 109 -11.44 12.06 -8.90
C HIS A 109 -10.32 12.96 -8.36
N ASN A 110 -10.59 13.63 -7.24
CA ASN A 110 -9.74 14.65 -6.63
C ASN A 110 -9.32 14.20 -5.22
N ALA A 111 -8.29 14.80 -4.63
CA ALA A 111 -8.04 14.63 -3.20
C ALA A 111 -8.78 15.71 -2.39
N ILE A 112 -9.44 15.29 -1.31
CA ILE A 112 -10.18 16.18 -0.41
C ILE A 112 -9.39 16.29 0.88
N GLU A 113 -8.96 17.51 1.17
CA GLU A 113 -8.38 17.87 2.46
C GLU A 113 -9.49 18.33 3.40
N TYR A 114 -9.53 17.74 4.59
CA TYR A 114 -10.52 18.05 5.61
C TYR A 114 -9.90 18.03 7.01
N THR A 115 -10.51 18.75 7.93
CA THR A 115 -10.18 18.69 9.36
C THR A 115 -11.27 17.94 10.08
N TRP A 116 -10.88 17.06 11.00
CA TRP A 116 -11.79 16.35 11.89
C TRP A 116 -11.49 16.76 13.32
N GLU A 117 -12.48 17.36 13.96
CA GLU A 117 -12.41 17.86 15.33
C GLU A 117 -11.85 16.80 16.30
N GLY A 118 -10.80 17.18 17.03
CA GLY A 118 -10.11 16.29 17.97
C GLY A 118 -9.36 15.11 17.34
N ARG A 119 -9.19 15.05 16.00
CA ARG A 119 -8.37 14.05 15.31
C ARG A 119 -7.26 14.64 14.45
N GLY A 120 -7.47 15.80 13.83
CA GLY A 120 -6.47 16.51 13.03
C GLY A 120 -6.92 16.80 11.58
N THR A 121 -5.95 17.08 10.70
CA THR A 121 -6.17 17.30 9.27
C THR A 121 -5.77 16.07 8.48
N PHE A 122 -6.55 15.75 7.44
CA PHE A 122 -6.38 14.55 6.63
C PHE A 122 -6.68 14.83 5.17
N HIS A 123 -6.07 14.04 4.30
CA HIS A 123 -6.47 13.90 2.91
C HIS A 123 -7.20 12.58 2.72
N ILE A 124 -8.30 12.62 1.97
CA ILE A 124 -8.86 11.45 1.31
C ILE A 124 -8.67 11.59 -0.20
N LEU A 125 -8.06 10.56 -0.79
CA LEU A 125 -7.78 10.45 -2.21
C LEU A 125 -8.44 9.19 -2.76
N PRO A 126 -8.61 9.06 -4.09
CA PRO A 126 -9.01 7.78 -4.66
C PRO A 126 -7.96 6.73 -4.28
N PRO A 127 -8.36 5.48 -3.95
CA PRO A 127 -7.42 4.42 -3.58
C PRO A 127 -6.30 4.24 -4.59
N VAL A 128 -5.08 4.00 -4.12
CA VAL A 128 -3.90 3.81 -4.98
C VAL A 128 -3.69 2.33 -5.23
N ILE A 129 -3.69 1.95 -6.50
CA ILE A 129 -3.42 0.59 -6.97
C ILE A 129 -2.17 0.62 -7.83
N GLU A 130 -1.19 -0.21 -7.48
CA GLU A 130 0.04 -0.36 -8.24
C GLU A 130 -0.04 -1.59 -9.14
N LYS A 131 0.38 -1.43 -10.40
CA LYS A 131 0.61 -2.56 -11.30
C LYS A 131 2.04 -3.05 -11.17
N HIS A 132 2.17 -4.33 -10.83
CA HIS A 132 3.46 -5.00 -10.72
C HIS A 132 3.54 -6.17 -11.69
N THR A 133 4.73 -6.38 -12.25
CA THR A 133 5.04 -7.56 -13.06
C THR A 133 6.28 -8.22 -12.49
N TYR A 134 6.14 -9.45 -12.01
CA TYR A 134 7.22 -10.22 -11.39
C TYR A 134 7.51 -11.43 -12.28
N GLN A 135 8.79 -11.75 -12.47
CA GLN A 135 9.19 -12.94 -13.21
C GLN A 135 9.06 -14.18 -12.33
N MET A 136 8.50 -15.25 -12.91
CA MET A 136 8.31 -16.53 -12.25
C MET A 136 9.04 -17.66 -12.97
N LYS A 137 9.53 -18.62 -12.17
CA LYS A 137 10.15 -19.86 -12.65
C LYS A 137 9.56 -21.04 -11.88
N ASN A 138 8.87 -21.94 -12.59
CA ASN A 138 8.20 -23.12 -12.06
C ASN A 138 7.25 -22.83 -10.89
N GLY A 139 6.54 -21.71 -10.94
CA GLY A 139 5.64 -21.29 -9.86
C GLY A 139 6.29 -20.48 -8.75
N TYR A 140 7.61 -20.33 -8.72
CA TYR A 140 8.32 -19.53 -7.73
C TYR A 140 8.72 -18.17 -8.29
N LEU A 141 8.84 -17.17 -7.42
CA LEU A 141 9.39 -15.86 -7.81
C LEU A 141 10.88 -16.00 -8.18
N ASP A 142 11.27 -15.43 -9.33
CA ASP A 142 12.67 -15.30 -9.69
C ASP A 142 13.31 -14.17 -8.87
N ILE A 143 13.87 -14.55 -7.73
CA ILE A 143 14.57 -13.66 -6.79
C ILE A 143 15.68 -12.86 -7.48
N SER A 144 16.36 -13.45 -8.47
CA SER A 144 17.46 -12.79 -9.16
C SER A 144 16.96 -11.63 -10.01
N GLN A 145 15.80 -11.78 -10.65
CA GLN A 145 15.15 -10.69 -11.39
C GLN A 145 14.57 -9.64 -10.43
N LEU A 146 14.05 -10.07 -9.29
CA LEU A 146 13.51 -9.15 -8.29
C LEU A 146 14.60 -8.24 -7.70
N LEU A 147 15.79 -8.77 -7.41
CA LEU A 147 16.95 -7.99 -6.94
C LEU A 147 17.37 -6.92 -7.93
N LYS A 148 17.29 -7.18 -9.24
CA LYS A 148 17.62 -6.18 -10.27
C LYS A 148 16.73 -4.94 -10.19
N ARG A 149 15.51 -5.05 -9.65
CA ARG A 149 14.62 -3.89 -9.47
C ARG A 149 15.07 -2.95 -8.36
N PHE A 150 15.94 -3.42 -7.47
CA PHE A 150 16.61 -2.59 -6.46
C PHE A 150 17.95 -2.03 -6.94
N LYS A 151 18.24 -2.06 -8.26
CA LYS A 151 19.44 -1.44 -8.80
C LYS A 151 19.51 0.04 -8.42
N ASN A 152 20.66 0.46 -7.90
CA ASN A 152 20.91 1.81 -7.37
C ASN A 152 20.07 2.20 -6.15
N ALA A 153 19.41 1.23 -5.50
CA ALA A 153 18.67 1.43 -4.27
C ALA A 153 19.46 0.86 -3.10
N TYR A 154 19.63 1.68 -2.07
CA TYR A 154 20.48 1.41 -0.93
C TYR A 154 19.70 1.65 0.36
N ILE A 155 20.05 0.90 1.40
CA ILE A 155 19.61 1.15 2.77
C ILE A 155 20.80 1.53 3.63
N LYS A 156 20.53 2.21 4.74
CA LYS A 156 21.51 2.47 5.79
C LYS A 156 21.36 1.44 6.89
N ASP A 157 22.48 0.95 7.41
CA ASP A 157 22.50 0.24 8.69
C ASP A 157 22.52 1.22 9.87
N ALA A 158 22.52 0.72 11.10
CA ALA A 158 22.50 1.55 12.31
C ALA A 158 23.73 2.49 12.46
N LEU A 159 24.86 2.15 11.81
CA LEU A 159 26.06 2.99 11.79
C LEU A 159 26.07 3.98 10.59
N GLY A 160 25.03 3.95 9.76
CA GLY A 160 24.92 4.81 8.57
C GLY A 160 25.65 4.27 7.34
N ASN A 161 26.18 3.05 7.37
CA ASN A 161 26.83 2.45 6.19
C ASN A 161 25.79 2.13 5.12
N MET A 162 26.13 2.38 3.86
CA MET A 162 25.25 2.17 2.72
C MET A 162 25.37 0.74 2.18
N HIS A 163 24.24 0.00 2.17
CA HIS A 163 24.15 -1.36 1.66
C HIS A 163 23.25 -1.39 0.42
N THR A 164 23.72 -1.95 -0.69
CA THR A 164 22.90 -2.07 -1.91
C THR A 164 21.86 -3.18 -1.77
N LEU A 165 20.59 -2.86 -2.00
CA LEU A 165 19.50 -3.84 -2.00
C LEU A 165 19.47 -4.72 -3.26
N SER A 166 20.32 -4.43 -4.26
CA SER A 166 20.51 -5.31 -5.41
C SER A 166 21.30 -6.59 -5.06
N ASN A 167 21.91 -6.64 -3.88
CA ASN A 167 22.61 -7.83 -3.38
C ASN A 167 21.67 -8.63 -2.49
N ARG A 168 21.61 -9.95 -2.70
CA ARG A 168 20.79 -10.82 -1.84
C ARG A 168 21.23 -10.79 -0.38
N TYR A 169 22.54 -10.82 -0.15
CA TYR A 169 23.12 -10.85 1.19
C TYR A 169 23.90 -9.56 1.44
N LEU A 170 23.45 -8.82 2.45
CA LEU A 170 24.13 -7.62 2.95
C LEU A 170 25.20 -8.07 3.94
N ARG A 171 26.44 -7.63 3.73
CA ARG A 171 27.59 -8.04 4.54
C ARG A 171 27.80 -7.09 5.70
N SER A 172 28.05 -7.63 6.90
CA SER A 172 28.34 -6.84 8.10
C SER A 172 27.28 -5.78 8.35
N PHE A 173 26.01 -6.18 8.35
CA PHE A 173 24.88 -5.27 8.54
C PHE A 173 24.67 -4.99 10.03
N TYR A 174 24.89 -3.76 10.46
CA TYR A 174 24.75 -3.35 11.86
C TYR A 174 23.28 -3.11 12.21
N ILE A 175 22.78 -3.82 13.21
CA ILE A 175 21.40 -3.65 13.71
C ILE A 175 21.33 -2.63 14.85
N ASP A 176 22.48 -2.34 15.48
CA ASP A 176 22.70 -1.27 16.46
C ASP A 176 24.20 -0.90 16.45
N GLU A 177 24.66 -0.08 17.39
CA GLU A 177 26.04 0.42 17.46
C GLU A 177 27.10 -0.68 17.70
N VAL A 178 26.72 -1.87 18.19
CA VAL A 178 27.64 -2.93 18.62
C VAL A 178 27.33 -4.30 18.00
N SER A 179 26.10 -4.54 17.58
CA SER A 179 25.61 -5.82 17.06
C SER A 179 25.54 -5.78 15.54
N SER A 180 26.06 -6.82 14.89
CA SER A 180 25.99 -6.96 13.43
C SER A 180 25.60 -8.37 13.00
N ILE A 181 25.01 -8.45 11.82
CA ILE A 181 24.70 -9.69 11.11
C ILE A 181 25.69 -9.80 9.96
N GLU A 182 26.52 -10.86 9.96
CA GLU A 182 27.56 -11.05 8.95
C GLU A 182 26.97 -11.15 7.53
N HIS A 183 25.84 -11.86 7.39
CA HIS A 183 25.14 -12.08 6.13
C HIS A 183 23.63 -11.96 6.32
N LEU A 184 23.08 -10.75 6.13
CA LEU A 184 21.64 -10.52 6.18
C LEU A 184 21.02 -10.77 4.80
N ASP A 185 20.14 -11.77 4.66
CA ASP A 185 19.31 -11.93 3.44
C ASP A 185 18.31 -10.77 3.36
N VAL A 186 18.23 -10.12 2.20
CA VAL A 186 17.31 -9.01 1.92
C VAL A 186 15.85 -9.48 1.97
N PHE A 187 15.58 -10.73 1.58
CA PHE A 187 14.23 -11.25 1.53
C PHE A 187 13.82 -11.97 2.81
N ASN A 188 12.52 -12.02 3.05
CA ASN A 188 11.96 -12.91 4.05
C ASN A 188 12.20 -14.37 3.66
N SER A 189 12.46 -15.24 4.64
CA SER A 189 12.76 -16.66 4.43
C SER A 189 11.65 -17.43 3.71
N ASN A 190 10.41 -16.93 3.72
CA ASN A 190 9.28 -17.55 3.06
C ASN A 190 9.22 -17.24 1.55
N VAL A 191 9.83 -16.14 1.08
CA VAL A 191 9.80 -15.73 -0.34
C VAL A 191 10.31 -16.83 -1.29
N PRO A 192 11.47 -17.48 -1.06
CA PRO A 192 11.97 -18.51 -1.98
C PRO A 192 11.14 -19.79 -2.03
N ILE A 193 10.30 -20.05 -1.02
CA ILE A 193 9.56 -21.32 -0.89
C ILE A 193 8.08 -21.19 -1.28
N LEU A 194 7.56 -19.98 -1.47
CA LEU A 194 6.18 -19.78 -1.87
C LEU A 194 5.99 -20.09 -3.35
N ASN A 195 5.17 -21.10 -3.61
CA ASN A 195 4.80 -21.54 -4.94
C ASN A 195 3.39 -21.05 -5.28
N TYR A 196 3.25 -20.34 -6.40
CA TYR A 196 1.99 -19.83 -6.92
C TYR A 196 1.32 -20.77 -7.95
N GLY A 197 1.89 -21.96 -8.18
CA GLY A 197 1.38 -23.01 -9.06
C GLY A 197 2.46 -23.58 -9.98
N LEU A 198 2.57 -24.91 -10.04
CA LEU A 198 3.50 -25.60 -10.95
C LEU A 198 3.17 -25.28 -12.42
N GLY A 199 4.16 -24.83 -13.19
CA GLY A 199 4.02 -24.49 -14.61
C GLY A 199 3.88 -23.00 -14.93
N HIS A 200 3.72 -22.13 -13.94
CA HIS A 200 3.78 -20.68 -14.14
C HIS A 200 5.23 -20.24 -14.37
N ASN A 201 5.56 -19.96 -15.63
CA ASN A 201 6.84 -19.41 -16.07
C ASN A 201 6.61 -18.08 -16.80
N GLY A 202 7.53 -17.13 -16.61
CA GLY A 202 7.49 -15.82 -17.27
C GLY A 202 6.86 -14.73 -16.41
N ASP A 203 6.29 -13.71 -17.08
CA ASP A 203 5.74 -12.53 -16.43
C ASP A 203 4.40 -12.82 -15.73
N PHE A 204 4.36 -12.57 -14.42
CA PHE A 204 3.16 -12.54 -13.63
C PHE A 204 2.80 -11.11 -13.27
N THR A 205 1.73 -10.60 -13.91
CA THR A 205 1.23 -9.25 -13.63
C THR A 205 0.10 -9.29 -12.62
N PHE A 206 0.15 -8.42 -11.62
CA PHE A 206 -0.89 -8.27 -10.62
C PHE A 206 -1.10 -6.80 -10.25
N TYR A 207 -2.31 -6.49 -9.80
CA TYR A 207 -2.72 -5.15 -9.38
C TYR A 207 -2.94 -5.19 -7.88
N ILE A 208 -2.14 -4.45 -7.12
CA ILE A 208 -2.18 -4.48 -5.66
C ILE A 208 -2.64 -3.14 -5.09
N VAL A 209 -3.58 -3.19 -4.15
CA VAL A 209 -3.99 -2.00 -3.40
C VAL A 209 -2.84 -1.57 -2.50
N CYS A 210 -2.18 -0.48 -2.87
CA CYS A 210 -1.14 0.14 -2.07
C CYS A 210 -1.73 0.96 -0.92
N ASP A 211 -2.78 1.72 -1.21
CA ASP A 211 -3.46 2.59 -0.26
C ASP A 211 -4.98 2.51 -0.41
N GLY A 212 -5.71 2.54 0.71
CA GLY A 212 -7.17 2.61 0.70
C GLY A 212 -7.92 1.29 0.64
N ALA A 213 -7.32 0.16 1.04
CA ALA A 213 -7.99 -1.15 1.04
C ALA A 213 -9.33 -1.15 1.80
N HIS A 214 -9.40 -0.45 2.93
CA HIS A 214 -10.65 -0.32 3.70
C HIS A 214 -11.71 0.54 2.99
N ARG A 215 -11.29 1.54 2.20
CA ARG A 215 -12.22 2.36 1.39
C ARG A 215 -12.80 1.53 0.26
N LEU A 216 -11.95 0.74 -0.41
CA LEU A 216 -12.39 -0.22 -1.42
C LEU A 216 -13.36 -1.24 -0.83
N ASP A 217 -13.05 -1.86 0.31
CA ASP A 217 -13.98 -2.78 0.98
C ASP A 217 -15.34 -2.10 1.25
N TYR A 218 -15.32 -0.91 1.86
CA TYR A 218 -16.53 -0.17 2.19
C TYR A 218 -17.39 0.08 0.94
N VAL A 219 -16.81 0.65 -0.12
CA VAL A 219 -17.56 0.97 -1.35
C VAL A 219 -18.05 -0.30 -2.04
N LEU A 220 -17.19 -1.31 -2.20
CA LEU A 220 -17.53 -2.49 -3.00
C LEU A 220 -18.53 -3.42 -2.31
N GLU A 221 -18.50 -3.52 -0.98
CA GLU A 221 -19.37 -4.43 -0.24
C GLU A 221 -20.61 -3.76 0.36
N LYS A 222 -20.49 -2.51 0.87
CA LYS A 222 -21.63 -1.80 1.46
C LYS A 222 -22.39 -0.98 0.43
N ILE A 223 -21.70 -0.13 -0.34
CA ILE A 223 -22.34 0.70 -1.37
C ILE A 223 -22.67 -0.15 -2.61
N LYS A 224 -21.83 -1.15 -2.94
CA LYS A 224 -21.96 -2.06 -4.08
C LYS A 224 -21.91 -1.35 -5.44
N GLU A 225 -21.11 -0.30 -5.52
CA GLU A 225 -20.86 0.45 -6.76
C GLU A 225 -19.41 0.28 -7.25
N PRO A 226 -19.16 0.46 -8.56
CA PRO A 226 -17.80 0.62 -9.05
C PRO A 226 -17.12 1.83 -8.42
N MET A 227 -15.86 1.69 -8.01
CA MET A 227 -15.08 2.74 -7.36
C MET A 227 -14.03 3.34 -8.30
N THR A 228 -13.92 4.66 -8.36
CA THR A 228 -12.78 5.35 -8.98
C THR A 228 -11.51 5.17 -8.14
N VAL A 229 -10.42 4.80 -8.80
CA VAL A 229 -9.11 4.53 -8.19
C VAL A 229 -7.99 5.17 -9.00
N LEU A 230 -6.86 5.40 -8.35
CA LEU A 230 -5.59 5.77 -8.99
C LEU A 230 -4.85 4.50 -9.39
N LEU A 231 -4.59 4.32 -10.67
CA LEU A 231 -3.75 3.26 -11.20
C LEU A 231 -2.36 3.81 -11.48
N VAL A 232 -1.36 3.23 -10.82
CA VAL A 232 0.06 3.57 -10.96
C VAL A 232 0.75 2.48 -11.78
N GLU A 233 1.31 2.87 -12.92
CA GLU A 233 1.99 1.98 -13.86
C GLU A 233 3.40 2.49 -14.20
N PRO A 234 4.33 1.61 -14.57
CA PRO A 234 5.57 2.05 -15.20
C PRO A 234 5.26 2.71 -16.57
N LYS A 235 5.94 3.81 -16.91
CA LYS A 235 5.91 4.36 -18.27
C LYS A 235 6.52 3.36 -19.26
N LYS A 236 6.13 3.45 -20.53
CA LYS A 236 6.43 2.46 -21.61
C LYS A 236 7.92 2.08 -21.77
N ASP A 237 8.85 2.93 -21.33
CA ASP A 237 10.29 2.69 -21.37
C ASP A 237 11.00 3.02 -20.03
N ALA A 238 10.22 3.12 -18.95
CA ALA A 238 10.75 3.36 -17.61
C ALA A 238 11.02 2.02 -16.89
N PRO A 239 11.91 2.00 -15.89
CA PRO A 239 12.01 0.87 -14.98
C PRO A 239 10.64 0.53 -14.39
N LEU A 240 10.40 -0.76 -14.15
CA LEU A 240 9.28 -1.20 -13.33
C LEU A 240 9.30 -0.48 -11.97
N LEU A 241 8.15 -0.37 -11.32
CA LEU A 241 8.04 0.18 -9.96
C LEU A 241 9.01 -0.54 -9.00
N TYR A 242 9.30 0.01 -7.82
CA TYR A 242 10.02 -0.77 -6.82
C TYR A 242 9.16 -1.95 -6.35
N PRO A 243 9.73 -3.12 -6.01
CA PRO A 243 8.96 -4.23 -5.48
C PRO A 243 8.14 -3.80 -4.26
N TYR A 244 6.87 -4.22 -4.21
CA TYR A 244 6.02 -3.93 -3.08
C TYR A 244 6.50 -4.67 -1.81
N TYR A 245 6.33 -4.06 -0.64
CA TYR A 245 6.90 -4.55 0.63
C TYR A 245 6.29 -5.88 1.13
N ALA A 246 5.20 -6.33 0.52
CA ALA A 246 4.50 -7.58 0.83
C ALA A 246 4.12 -8.33 -0.44
N LEU A 247 4.00 -9.64 -0.32
CA LEU A 247 3.53 -10.49 -1.40
C LEU A 247 2.03 -10.27 -1.65
N PRO A 248 1.58 -10.28 -2.92
CA PRO A 248 0.19 -10.06 -3.26
C PRO A 248 -0.66 -11.24 -2.80
N VAL A 249 -1.73 -10.96 -2.05
CA VAL A 249 -2.79 -11.95 -1.77
C VAL A 249 -4.09 -11.51 -2.42
N PRO A 250 -4.91 -12.43 -2.98
CA PRO A 250 -6.18 -12.06 -3.61
C PRO A 250 -7.05 -11.28 -2.64
N PHE A 251 -7.57 -10.13 -3.08
CA PHE A 251 -8.39 -9.29 -2.23
C PHE A 251 -9.77 -9.92 -2.04
N ARG A 252 -10.05 -10.37 -0.81
CA ARG A 252 -11.32 -11.03 -0.44
C ARG A 252 -11.94 -10.29 0.74
N PRO A 253 -12.81 -9.29 0.50
CA PRO A 253 -13.37 -8.44 1.54
C PRO A 253 -14.35 -9.16 2.49
N SER A 254 -14.70 -10.42 2.23
CA SER A 254 -15.69 -11.19 3.00
C SER A 254 -15.27 -11.56 4.42
N ILE A 255 -14.01 -11.38 4.83
CA ILE A 255 -13.55 -11.65 6.21
C ILE A 255 -13.26 -10.33 6.91
N ARG A 256 -14.14 -9.94 7.83
CA ARG A 256 -14.00 -8.75 8.66
C ARG A 256 -13.74 -9.10 10.11
N LEU A 257 -12.80 -8.40 10.73
CA LEU A 257 -12.58 -8.45 12.17
C LEU A 257 -13.05 -7.15 12.80
N SER A 258 -13.60 -7.24 14.02
CA SER A 258 -14.08 -6.04 14.71
C SER A 258 -12.96 -5.07 15.09
N SER A 259 -11.73 -5.57 15.34
CA SER A 259 -10.57 -4.74 15.72
C SER A 259 -9.23 -5.47 15.62
N LYS A 260 -8.12 -4.74 15.76
CA LYS A 260 -6.78 -5.31 15.99
C LYS A 260 -6.68 -6.18 17.26
N ARG A 261 -7.50 -5.91 18.28
CA ARG A 261 -7.56 -6.77 19.48
C ARG A 261 -8.17 -8.12 19.13
N SER A 262 -9.22 -8.11 18.31
CA SER A 262 -9.89 -9.31 17.82
C SER A 262 -8.96 -10.15 16.93
N GLU A 263 -8.17 -9.50 16.07
CA GLU A 263 -7.10 -10.14 15.30
C GLU A 263 -6.14 -10.93 16.20
N LYS A 264 -5.60 -10.31 17.26
CA LYS A 264 -4.72 -10.99 18.22
C LYS A 264 -5.37 -12.21 18.91
N MET A 265 -6.70 -12.20 19.08
CA MET A 265 -7.46 -13.28 19.72
C MET A 265 -7.77 -14.42 18.75
N TYR A 266 -8.00 -14.12 17.47
CA TYR A 266 -8.42 -15.09 16.45
C TYR A 266 -7.36 -15.29 15.36
N ARG A 267 -6.10 -15.49 15.77
CA ARG A 267 -4.95 -15.62 14.84
C ARG A 267 -5.12 -16.67 13.74
N LYS A 268 -5.94 -17.71 13.98
CA LYS A 268 -6.24 -18.76 12.98
C LYS A 268 -7.14 -18.30 11.82
N LEU A 269 -7.82 -17.15 11.96
CA LEU A 269 -8.62 -16.53 10.89
C LEU A 269 -7.76 -15.67 9.96
N GLU A 270 -6.49 -15.44 10.32
CA GLU A 270 -5.58 -14.65 9.50
C GLU A 270 -5.19 -15.43 8.24
N ARG A 271 -5.10 -14.71 7.13
CA ARG A 271 -4.18 -15.09 6.06
C ARG A 271 -2.86 -14.41 6.40
N ASP A 272 -1.79 -15.18 6.52
CA ASP A 272 -0.48 -14.62 6.85
C ASP A 272 -0.12 -13.53 5.84
N LYS A 273 0.06 -12.30 6.35
CA LYS A 273 0.67 -11.23 5.56
C LYS A 273 2.14 -11.57 5.40
N ILE A 274 2.48 -12.11 4.24
CA ILE A 274 3.87 -12.44 3.95
C ILE A 274 4.58 -11.21 3.39
N HIS A 275 5.53 -10.72 4.17
CA HIS A 275 6.38 -9.62 3.74
C HIS A 275 7.40 -10.11 2.72
N LEU A 276 7.67 -9.29 1.72
CA LEU A 276 8.70 -9.60 0.73
C LEU A 276 10.09 -9.49 1.37
N LEU A 277 10.31 -8.44 2.14
CA LEU A 277 11.62 -8.11 2.68
C LEU A 277 11.78 -8.63 4.11
N ASN A 278 13.02 -8.90 4.48
CA ASN A 278 13.43 -9.29 5.82
C ASN A 278 12.96 -8.25 6.85
N ASP A 279 12.66 -8.67 8.09
CA ASP A 279 12.10 -7.78 9.11
C ASP A 279 12.98 -6.58 9.46
N PHE A 280 14.31 -6.70 9.38
CA PHE A 280 15.21 -5.54 9.60
C PHE A 280 15.05 -4.48 8.50
N ILE A 281 14.80 -4.91 7.26
CA ILE A 281 14.69 -4.03 6.10
C ILE A 281 13.25 -3.51 5.94
N LYS A 282 12.26 -4.37 6.20
CA LYS A 282 10.84 -4.01 6.15
C LYS A 282 10.50 -2.85 7.09
N LYS A 283 11.07 -2.82 8.30
CA LYS A 283 10.79 -1.78 9.30
C LYS A 283 11.21 -0.38 8.85
N ILE A 284 12.20 -0.30 7.97
CA ILE A 284 12.72 0.99 7.48
C ILE A 284 12.07 1.43 6.17
N LEU A 285 11.47 0.50 5.41
CA LEU A 285 10.92 0.73 4.07
C LEU A 285 9.42 1.03 4.11
N HIS A 286 9.10 2.32 4.12
CA HIS A 286 7.72 2.82 4.07
C HIS A 286 7.60 4.02 3.13
N TYR A 287 6.44 4.19 2.50
CA TYR A 287 6.14 5.42 1.78
C TYR A 287 5.84 6.53 2.77
N ASP A 288 6.57 7.63 2.64
CA ASP A 288 6.33 8.88 3.33
C ASP A 288 5.40 9.75 2.48
N TRP A 289 4.12 9.65 2.80
CA TRP A 289 3.05 10.41 2.13
C TRP A 289 3.08 11.89 2.53
N GLU A 290 3.56 12.21 3.73
CA GLU A 290 3.62 13.59 4.25
C GLU A 290 4.70 14.39 3.52
N ALA A 291 5.83 13.75 3.17
CA ALA A 291 6.84 14.34 2.30
C ALA A 291 6.29 14.73 0.92
N GLY A 292 5.26 14.01 0.43
CA GLY A 292 4.52 14.34 -0.79
C GLY A 292 3.46 15.43 -0.61
N GLY A 293 3.27 15.96 0.60
CA GLY A 293 2.27 16.99 0.90
C GLY A 293 0.88 16.45 1.30
N LEU A 294 0.75 15.13 1.53
CA LEU A 294 -0.50 14.53 1.99
C LEU A 294 -0.55 14.47 3.51
N SER A 295 -1.63 14.98 4.10
CA SER A 295 -1.92 14.83 5.53
C SER A 295 -2.52 13.45 5.77
N VAL A 296 -1.82 12.59 6.50
CA VAL A 296 -2.29 11.24 6.83
C VAL A 296 -2.45 11.06 8.33
N SER A 297 -3.20 10.05 8.75
CA SER A 297 -3.39 9.81 10.19
C SER A 297 -2.10 9.37 10.88
N LYS A 298 -1.93 9.74 12.15
CA LYS A 298 -0.83 9.30 13.04
C LYS A 298 -0.62 7.77 13.09
N LEU A 299 -1.61 6.96 12.71
CA LEU A 299 -1.45 5.51 12.53
C LEU A 299 -0.46 5.14 11.40
N ARG A 300 -0.02 6.11 10.58
CA ARG A 300 1.00 5.95 9.53
C ARG A 300 2.36 6.58 9.88
N SER A 301 2.44 7.46 10.88
CA SER A 301 3.64 8.28 11.16
C SER A 301 4.62 7.65 12.17
N ASN A 302 4.15 6.74 13.04
CA ASN A 302 4.93 6.27 14.19
C ASN A 302 5.77 5.01 13.90
N VAL A 303 6.67 5.09 12.93
CA VAL A 303 7.81 4.16 12.89
C VAL A 303 9.05 4.99 13.16
N ASP A 304 9.51 4.95 14.41
CA ASP A 304 10.88 5.33 14.73
C ASP A 304 11.79 4.36 13.98
N ILE A 305 12.65 4.89 13.12
CA ILE A 305 13.71 4.13 12.48
C ILE A 305 14.84 4.13 13.49
N TYR A 306 14.97 3.01 14.22
CA TYR A 306 16.17 2.67 14.96
C TYR A 306 17.06 1.85 14.03
#